data_AF-A0A7W5K3I6-F1
#
_entry.id   AF-A0A7W5K3I6-F1
#
_cell.length_a   1.000
_cell.length_b   1.000
_cell.length_c   1.000
_cell.angle_alpha   90.00
_cell.angle_beta   90.00
_cell.angle_gamma   90.00
#
_symmetry.space_group_name_H-M   'P 1'
#
loop_
_entity.id
_entity.type
_entity.pdbx_description
1 polymer ?
#
loop_
_entity_poly.entity_id
_entity_poly.type
_entity_poly.pdbx_seq_one_letter_code
_entity_poly.pdbx_strand_id
1 'polypeptide(L)' 'MPLILDQQSLEPWLDPDLADREAIRHRVHHLLHDQLTHWPVSTRVNKPVEDDPALIEAQR' A
#
# COMPACT_ATOMS: atom_id res chain seq x y z
N MET A 1 1.70 8.08 -5.39
CA MET A 1 1.45 6.64 -5.16
C MET A 1 2.28 6.21 -3.96
N PRO A 2 1.68 5.57 -2.95
CA PRO A 2 2.47 5.00 -1.86
C PRO A 2 3.41 3.91 -2.39
N LEU A 3 4.51 3.66 -1.68
CA LEU A 3 5.30 2.46 -1.89
C LEU A 3 4.52 1.29 -1.27
N ILE A 4 4.06 0.37 -2.12
CA ILE A 4 3.42 -0.86 -1.68
C ILE A 4 4.44 -1.96 -1.88
N LEU A 5 4.70 -2.75 -0.84
CA LEU A 5 5.59 -3.91 -0.90
C LEU A 5 4.80 -5.12 -1.36
N ASP A 6 5.44 -6.00 -2.14
CA ASP A 6 4.87 -7.33 -2.31
C ASP A 6 4.98 -8.15 -1.01
N GLN A 7 4.25 -9.27 -0.96
CA GLN A 7 4.17 -10.10 0.23
C GLN A 7 5.54 -10.66 0.67
N GLN A 8 6.43 -10.95 -0.28
CA GLN A 8 7.75 -11.54 -0.01
C GLN A 8 8.74 -10.49 0.54
N SER A 9 8.46 -9.22 0.29
CA SER A 9 9.32 -8.09 0.66
C SER A 9 9.05 -7.57 2.09
N LEU A 10 7.97 -8.00 2.74
CA LEU A 10 7.61 -7.52 4.08
C LEU A 10 8.64 -7.93 5.15
N GLU A 11 9.00 -9.21 5.21
CA GLU A 11 9.96 -9.70 6.20
C GLU A 11 11.35 -9.08 6.02
N PRO A 12 11.96 -9.05 4.81
CA PRO A 12 13.24 -8.38 4.60
C PRO A 12 13.20 -6.89 4.92
N TRP A 13 12.09 -6.20 4.66
CA TRP A 13 11.96 -4.78 4.96
C TRP A 13 11.97 -4.46 6.46
N LEU A 14 11.53 -5.40 7.30
CA LEU A 14 11.48 -5.24 8.75
C LEU A 14 12.74 -5.78 9.45
N ASP A 15 13.68 -6.38 8.70
CA ASP A 15 14.92 -6.95 9.23
C ASP A 15 15.92 -5.83 9.59
N PRO A 16 16.22 -5.61 10.90
CA PRO A 16 17.16 -4.56 11.31
C PRO A 16 18.60 -4.85 10.91
N ASP A 17 18.93 -6.11 10.61
CA ASP A 17 20.28 -6.52 10.19
C ASP A 17 20.49 -6.29 8.68
N LEU A 18 19.41 -6.06 7.91
CA LEU A 18 19.46 -5.72 6.51
C LEU A 18 19.70 -4.21 6.30
N ALA A 19 20.94 -3.78 6.49
CA ALA A 19 21.33 -2.37 6.36
C ALA A 19 22.01 -2.00 5.03
N ASP A 20 22.51 -2.98 4.27
CA ASP A 20 23.20 -2.72 3.01
C ASP A 20 22.21 -2.34 1.90
N ARG A 21 22.46 -1.20 1.25
CA ARG A 21 21.58 -0.64 0.21
C ARG A 21 21.38 -1.59 -0.97
N GLU A 22 22.45 -2.21 -1.44
CA GLU A 22 22.34 -3.11 -2.59
C GLU A 22 21.58 -4.37 -2.19
N ALA A 23 21.83 -4.91 -0.99
CA ALA A 23 21.06 -6.03 -0.45
C ALA A 23 19.56 -5.71 -0.32
N ILE A 24 19.20 -4.53 0.20
CA ILE A 24 17.80 -4.07 0.29
C ILE A 24 17.17 -4.06 -1.12
N ARG A 25 17.85 -3.48 -2.12
CA ARG A 25 17.31 -3.38 -3.49
C ARG A 25 17.03 -4.75 -4.13
N HIS A 26 17.82 -5.76 -3.80
CA HIS A 26 17.63 -7.11 -4.35
C HIS A 26 16.60 -7.95 -3.58
N ARG A 27 16.24 -7.56 -2.35
CA ARG A 27 15.35 -8.34 -1.47
C ARG A 27 13.97 -7.70 -1.27
N VAL A 28 13.85 -6.41 -1.55
CA VAL A 28 12.63 -5.63 -1.36
C VAL A 28 12.15 -5.13 -2.72
N HIS A 29 10.96 -5.57 -3.09
CA HIS A 29 10.30 -5.28 -4.35
C HIS A 29 8.96 -4.60 -4.11
N HIS A 30 8.64 -3.66 -4.99
CA HIS A 30 7.37 -2.97 -4.95
C HIS A 30 6.30 -3.78 -5.69
N LEU A 31 5.06 -3.70 -5.22
CA LEU A 31 3.91 -4.16 -5.97
C LEU A 31 3.71 -3.27 -7.21
N LEU A 32 3.57 -3.90 -8.38
CA LEU A 32 3.35 -3.18 -9.63
C LEU A 32 1.94 -2.55 -9.65
N HIS A 33 1.83 -1.37 -10.25
CA HIS A 33 0.59 -0.58 -10.25
C HIS A 33 -0.56 -1.25 -11.00
N ASP A 34 -0.25 -2.10 -11.98
CA ASP A 34 -1.22 -2.86 -12.77
C ASP A 34 -1.91 -3.96 -11.97
N GLN A 35 -1.36 -4.32 -10.79
CA GLN A 35 -1.98 -5.23 -9.83
C GLN A 35 -2.97 -4.51 -8.90
N LEU A 36 -3.10 -3.18 -9.00
CA LEU A 36 -4.00 -2.38 -8.16
C LEU A 36 -5.31 -2.10 -8.89
N THR A 37 -6.43 -2.41 -8.24
CA THR A 37 -7.76 -1.98 -8.65
C THR A 37 -8.18 -0.72 -7.90
N HIS A 38 -8.92 0.17 -8.55
CA HIS A 38 -9.47 1.38 -7.94
C HIS A 38 -10.86 1.70 -8.50
N TRP A 39 -11.64 2.47 -7.73
CA TRP A 39 -12.95 2.96 -8.11
C TRP A 39 -13.25 4.29 -7.41
N PRO A 40 -14.16 5.12 -7.94
CA PRO A 40 -14.61 6.33 -7.25
C PRO A 40 -15.41 5.98 -5.99
N VAL A 41 -15.23 6.77 -4.94
CA VAL A 41 -15.91 6.64 -3.65
C VAL A 41 -16.58 7.96 -3.26
N SER A 42 -17.44 7.93 -2.25
CA SER A 42 -18.10 9.13 -1.74
C SER A 42 -17.12 10.19 -1.22
N THR A 43 -17.38 11.46 -1.51
CA THR A 43 -16.60 12.60 -0.97
C THR A 43 -16.75 12.77 0.55
N ARG A 44 -17.62 12.00 1.21
CA ARG A 44 -17.71 11.92 2.68
C ARG A 44 -16.37 11.55 3.31
N VAL A 45 -15.55 10.73 2.63
CA VAL A 45 -14.23 10.30 3.11
C VAL A 45 -13.26 11.47 3.38
N ASN A 46 -13.54 12.66 2.81
CA ASN A 46 -12.75 13.87 3.06
C ASN A 46 -12.94 14.44 4.47
N LYS A 47 -13.94 13.97 5.23
CA LYS A 47 -14.20 14.40 6.62
C LYS A 47 -13.70 13.32 7.57
N PRO A 48 -12.62 13.54 8.34
CA PRO A 48 -12.04 12.52 9.23
C PRO A 48 -12.95 12.03 10.35
N VAL A 49 -14.06 12.74 10.63
CA VAL A 49 -15.07 12.32 11.62
C VAL A 49 -15.99 11.22 11.09
N GLU A 50 -16.07 11.04 9.77
CA GLU A 50 -16.80 9.94 9.16
C GLU A 50 -15.88 8.71 9.18
N ASP A 51 -16.32 7.62 9.80
CA ASP A 51 -15.55 6.37 9.93
C ASP A 51 -16.51 5.17 9.82
N ASP A 52 -17.07 5.00 8.63
CA ASP A 52 -17.98 3.90 8.32
C ASP A 52 -17.59 3.16 7.04
N PRO A 53 -17.98 1.88 6.88
CA PRO A 53 -17.56 1.07 5.74
C PRO A 53 -17.99 1.63 4.37
N ALA A 54 -19.06 2.43 4.30
CA ALA A 54 -19.55 2.98 3.04
C ALA A 54 -18.58 4.02 2.44
N LEU A 55 -17.56 4.46 3.18
CA LEU A 55 -16.53 5.38 2.70
C LEU A 55 -15.61 4.77 1.64
N ILE A 56 -15.48 3.44 1.58
CA ILE A 56 -14.66 2.73 0.59
C ILE A 56 -15.49 1.99 -0.46
N GLU A 57 -16.82 2.02 -0.36
CA GLU A 57 -17.72 1.41 -1.34
C GLU A 57 -17.72 2.19 -2.66
N ALA A 58 -17.91 1.46 -3.76
CA ALA A 58 -18.02 2.06 -5.08
C ALA A 58 -19.26 2.95 -5.17
N GLN A 59 -19.06 4.21 -5.58
CA GLN A 59 -20.17 5.06 -5.96
C GLN A 59 -20.83 4.50 -7.23
N ARG A 60 -22.12 4.15 -7.11
CA ARG A 60 -22.98 3.87 -8.26
C ARG A 60 -23.46 5.16 -8.90
#